data_AF-A0A3E2HEK1-F1
#
_entry.id   AF-A0A3E2HEK1-F1
#
_cell.length_a   1.000
_cell.length_b   1.000
_cell.length_c   1.000
_cell.angle_alpha   90.00
_cell.angle_beta   90.00
_cell.angle_gamma   90.00
#
_symmetry.space_group_name_H-M   'P 1'
#
loop_
_entity.id
_entity.type
_entity.pdbx_description
1 polymer ?
#
loop_
_entity_poly.entity_id
_entity_poly.type
_entity_poly.pdbx_seq_one_letter_code
_entity_poly.pdbx_strand_id
1 'polypeptide(L)'
;MMKSTLLPFLTLYAAALAIPNHATPSQQQSLISVDVMAEKDQVRGHNDALYGPVPKKDQLLDIEFLEIAPTPIISDRVFFVYLRGSIPESKKKELVLLDEGLVNATLTMSSSAVYPGGDSEDIKSVTVPFKTASFNDDAHLVFRDARGAQVDYLPSSGRSDVLLDFQIPIMFLKSGIWTFNVDVRLGDRGNTCLFAISLSQWLDGRLKGSDLRIV
;
A
#
# COMPACT_ATOMS: atom_id res chain seq x y z
N MET A 1 32.08 -26.23 -48.33
CA MET A 1 32.39 -24.87 -48.84
C MET A 1 31.46 -23.91 -48.09
N MET A 2 31.91 -23.27 -47.01
CA MET A 2 32.55 -21.93 -46.96
C MET A 2 31.60 -20.85 -47.50
N LYS A 3 31.21 -19.79 -46.77
CA LYS A 3 31.84 -19.09 -45.63
C LYS A 3 30.81 -18.29 -44.81
N SER A 4 31.10 -18.21 -43.51
CA SER A 4 30.64 -17.24 -42.50
C SER A 4 31.05 -15.80 -42.82
N THR A 5 30.29 -14.79 -42.36
CA THR A 5 30.84 -13.59 -41.68
C THR A 5 29.77 -12.71 -40.98
N LEU A 6 29.90 -12.61 -39.64
CA LEU A 6 29.94 -11.38 -38.80
C LEU A 6 28.73 -10.42 -38.70
N LEU A 7 28.05 -10.45 -37.54
CA LEU A 7 27.63 -9.23 -36.77
C LEU A 7 28.88 -8.67 -36.05
N PRO A 8 28.93 -7.45 -35.45
CA PRO A 8 27.93 -6.37 -35.31
C PRO A 8 28.51 -4.95 -35.62
N PHE A 9 27.69 -3.91 -35.79
CA PHE A 9 28.14 -2.53 -35.52
C PHE A 9 27.01 -1.66 -34.96
N LEU A 10 27.22 -1.21 -33.71
CA LEU A 10 26.65 0.00 -33.15
C LEU A 10 27.09 1.21 -34.00
N THR A 11 26.16 2.11 -34.29
CA THR A 11 26.49 3.49 -34.65
C THR A 11 25.78 4.45 -33.70
N LEU A 12 26.57 4.93 -32.73
CA LEU A 12 26.39 6.25 -32.11
C LEU A 12 26.54 7.32 -33.20
N TYR A 13 25.69 8.34 -33.17
CA TYR A 13 26.05 9.67 -33.66
C TYR A 13 25.64 10.71 -32.61
N ALA A 14 26.66 11.28 -31.96
CA ALA A 14 26.66 12.63 -31.41
C ALA A 14 26.94 13.62 -32.58
N ALA A 15 26.71 14.93 -32.56
CA ALA A 15 26.47 15.89 -31.48
C ALA A 15 25.79 17.17 -32.03
N ALA A 16 25.10 17.87 -31.12
CA ALA A 16 25.02 19.32 -30.90
C ALA A 16 24.90 20.31 -32.09
N LEU A 17 23.83 21.12 -32.04
CA LEU A 17 23.90 22.56 -32.28
C LEU A 17 23.15 23.30 -31.16
N ALA A 18 23.90 24.14 -30.44
CA ALA A 18 23.41 25.11 -29.48
C ALA A 18 23.13 26.44 -30.21
N ILE A 19 21.97 27.05 -29.94
CA ILE A 19 21.76 28.50 -30.05
C ILE A 19 20.96 28.92 -28.80
N PRO A 20 21.38 29.99 -28.10
CA PRO A 20 20.81 30.39 -26.82
C PRO A 20 19.53 31.18 -27.05
N ASN A 21 18.39 30.67 -26.57
CA ASN A 21 17.24 31.53 -26.35
C ASN A 21 17.40 32.15 -24.96
N HIS A 22 17.66 33.45 -24.94
CA HIS A 22 17.39 34.33 -23.82
C HIS A 22 15.92 34.14 -23.39
N ALA A 23 15.70 33.31 -22.39
CA ALA A 23 14.45 33.29 -21.64
C ALA A 23 14.65 34.19 -20.42
N THR A 24 13.88 35.27 -20.36
CA THR A 24 13.71 36.13 -19.20
C THR A 24 13.30 35.29 -17.97
N PRO A 25 13.95 35.45 -16.81
CA PRO A 25 13.62 34.69 -15.62
C PRO A 25 12.47 35.35 -14.88
N SER A 26 11.24 35.16 -15.35
CA SER A 26 10.06 35.56 -14.58
C SER A 26 8.82 34.82 -15.04
N GLN A 27 8.66 33.60 -14.51
CA GLN A 27 7.39 32.93 -14.13
C GLN A 27 7.64 31.43 -14.01
N GLN A 28 8.59 31.04 -13.17
CA GLN A 28 8.48 29.75 -12.49
C GLN A 28 7.36 29.95 -11.45
N GLN A 29 6.13 29.57 -11.81
CA GLN A 29 5.06 29.45 -10.82
C GLN A 29 5.53 28.42 -9.79
N SER A 30 5.93 28.93 -8.64
CA SER A 30 6.19 28.15 -7.44
C SER A 30 4.91 27.41 -7.07
N LEU A 31 4.85 26.13 -7.42
CA LEU A 31 3.99 25.14 -6.77
C LEU A 31 4.74 24.51 -5.58
N ILE A 32 5.49 25.33 -4.83
CA ILE A 32 6.01 24.96 -3.52
C ILE A 32 5.14 25.68 -2.49
N SER A 33 3.92 25.17 -2.34
CA SER A 33 3.09 25.40 -1.15
C SER A 33 2.34 24.13 -0.81
N VAL A 34 3.08 23.03 -0.71
CA VAL A 34 2.74 21.97 0.24
C VAL A 34 3.98 21.83 1.08
N ASP A 35 3.80 21.91 2.38
CA ASP A 35 4.80 21.86 3.43
C ASP A 35 5.68 20.59 3.29
N VAL A 36 6.74 20.67 2.47
CA VAL A 36 7.75 19.63 2.29
C VAL A 36 8.68 19.71 3.49
N MET A 37 8.18 19.30 4.67
CA MET A 37 8.94 18.95 5.88
C MET A 37 8.02 18.32 6.95
N ALA A 38 6.79 17.89 6.61
CA ALA A 38 6.11 16.89 7.42
C ALA A 38 6.96 15.61 7.36
N GLU A 39 7.69 15.33 8.44
CA GLU A 39 8.34 14.05 8.66
C GLU A 39 7.31 12.96 8.36
N LYS A 40 7.50 12.26 7.24
CA LYS A 40 6.59 11.19 6.84
C LYS A 40 6.74 10.11 7.90
N ASP A 41 5.74 9.98 8.77
CA ASP A 41 5.71 8.99 9.84
C ASP A 41 5.65 7.59 9.20
N GLN A 42 6.82 7.00 8.96
CA GLN A 42 6.97 5.69 8.33
C GLN A 42 6.64 4.59 9.35
N VAL A 43 5.93 3.57 8.90
CA VAL A 43 5.67 2.40 9.74
C VAL A 43 6.96 1.59 9.84
N ARG A 44 7.42 1.35 11.07
CA ARG A 44 8.65 0.61 11.33
C ARG A 44 8.63 -0.78 10.67
N GLY A 45 9.77 -1.25 10.18
CA GLY A 45 9.96 -2.60 9.60
C GLY A 45 10.46 -2.55 8.15
N HIS A 46 10.52 -3.70 7.46
CA HIS A 46 10.90 -3.76 6.05
C HIS A 46 9.69 -3.50 5.12
N ASN A 47 9.36 -2.23 4.95
CA ASN A 47 8.27 -1.74 4.10
C ASN A 47 8.45 -0.24 3.80
N ASP A 48 7.76 0.27 2.78
CA ASP A 48 7.70 1.71 2.44
C ASP A 48 6.36 2.35 2.83
N ALA A 49 5.63 1.75 3.79
CA ALA A 49 4.33 2.24 4.22
C ALA A 49 4.45 3.40 5.21
N LEU A 50 3.48 4.31 5.12
CA LEU A 50 3.35 5.48 5.96
C LEU A 50 2.06 5.37 6.80
N TYR A 51 2.05 5.96 7.98
CA TYR A 51 0.80 6.19 8.70
C TYR A 51 -0.09 7.15 7.90
N GLY A 52 -1.33 6.76 7.62
CA GLY A 52 -2.27 7.60 6.88
C GLY A 52 -3.48 6.81 6.35
N PRO A 53 -4.61 7.48 6.09
CA PRO A 53 -4.83 8.93 6.19
C PRO A 53 -5.03 9.45 7.63
N VAL A 54 -5.19 8.58 8.63
CA VAL A 54 -5.33 8.98 10.04
C VAL A 54 -3.94 9.13 10.70
N PRO A 55 -3.63 10.21 11.43
CA PRO A 55 -2.36 10.36 12.12
C PRO A 55 -2.13 9.24 13.14
N LYS A 56 -0.90 8.73 13.24
CA LYS A 56 -0.52 7.64 14.16
C LYS A 56 -1.05 7.78 15.58
N LYS A 57 -0.95 8.98 16.16
CA LYS A 57 -1.41 9.27 17.54
C LYS A 57 -2.91 8.99 17.74
N ASP A 58 -3.70 9.17 16.68
CA ASP A 58 -5.16 9.04 16.67
C ASP A 58 -5.63 7.62 16.28
N GLN A 59 -4.70 6.70 15.98
CA GLN A 59 -4.98 5.29 15.72
C GLN A 59 -4.95 4.49 17.03
N LEU A 60 -5.82 3.50 17.19
CA LEU A 60 -5.92 2.73 18.44
C LEU A 60 -4.79 1.71 18.62
N LEU A 61 -4.42 1.00 17.55
CA LEU A 61 -3.37 0.00 17.54
C LEU A 61 -2.00 0.67 17.51
N ASP A 62 -1.17 0.35 18.49
CA ASP A 62 0.26 0.70 18.46
C ASP A 62 1.01 -0.37 17.67
N ILE A 63 1.44 -0.01 16.45
CA ILE A 63 2.15 -0.93 15.55
C ILE A 63 3.63 -0.98 15.97
N GLU A 64 4.07 -2.17 16.38
CA GLU A 64 5.48 -2.45 16.70
C GLU A 64 6.33 -2.48 15.42
N PHE A 65 5.84 -3.20 14.40
CA PHE A 65 6.42 -3.22 13.05
C PHE A 65 5.44 -3.76 12.01
N LEU A 66 5.80 -3.53 10.74
CA LEU A 66 5.20 -4.07 9.53
C LEU A 66 6.30 -4.62 8.61
N GLU A 67 6.17 -5.89 8.24
CA GLU A 67 7.04 -6.54 7.25
C GLU A 67 6.22 -6.83 6.00
N ILE A 68 6.75 -6.49 4.82
CA ILE A 68 6.20 -6.90 3.52
C ILE A 68 7.29 -7.68 2.78
N ALA A 69 6.95 -8.86 2.27
CA ALA A 69 7.92 -9.73 1.61
C ALA A 69 7.32 -10.40 0.35
N PRO A 70 7.93 -10.24 -0.84
CA PRO A 70 9.08 -9.37 -1.11
C PRO A 70 8.71 -7.88 -1.00
N THR A 71 9.70 -7.05 -0.67
CA THR A 71 9.62 -5.59 -0.82
C THR A 71 10.64 -5.14 -1.88
N PRO A 72 10.21 -4.43 -2.94
CA PRO A 72 8.83 -4.07 -3.26
C PRO A 72 7.98 -5.28 -3.66
N ILE A 73 6.65 -5.14 -3.57
CA ILE A 73 5.71 -6.16 -4.03
C ILE A 73 5.89 -6.36 -5.53
N ILE A 74 5.95 -7.63 -5.96
CA ILE A 74 6.05 -8.01 -7.37
C ILE A 74 4.70 -8.54 -7.79
N SER A 75 4.08 -7.90 -8.78
CA SER A 75 2.79 -8.35 -9.34
C SER A 75 2.88 -9.79 -9.85
N ASP A 76 1.77 -10.53 -9.81
CA ASP A 76 1.68 -11.96 -10.14
C ASP A 76 2.54 -12.91 -9.28
N ARG A 77 3.07 -12.42 -8.17
CA ARG A 77 3.71 -13.24 -7.14
C ARG A 77 2.99 -13.08 -5.82
N VAL A 78 2.92 -14.17 -5.07
CA VAL A 78 2.47 -14.11 -3.68
C VAL A 78 3.44 -13.23 -2.89
N PHE A 79 2.88 -12.30 -2.14
CA PHE A 79 3.59 -11.54 -1.12
C PHE A 79 2.92 -11.75 0.23
N PHE A 80 3.70 -11.55 1.28
CA PHE A 80 3.28 -11.69 2.66
C PHE A 80 3.31 -10.33 3.33
N VAL A 81 2.28 -10.02 4.10
CA VAL A 81 2.25 -8.90 5.04
C VAL A 81 2.22 -9.47 6.44
N TYR A 82 3.10 -8.96 7.30
CA TYR A 82 3.13 -9.31 8.70
C TYR A 82 3.19 -8.04 9.54
N LEU A 83 2.06 -7.71 10.14
CA LEU A 83 1.92 -6.60 11.08
C LEU A 83 1.88 -7.15 12.50
N ARG A 84 2.64 -6.53 13.40
CA ARG A 84 2.59 -6.81 14.83
C ARG A 84 2.31 -5.54 15.60
N GLY A 85 1.44 -5.64 16.60
CA GLY A 85 1.11 -4.51 17.45
C GLY A 85 0.34 -4.90 18.70
N SER A 86 -0.05 -3.90 19.48
CA SER A 86 -0.92 -4.08 20.64
C SER A 86 -1.81 -2.85 20.83
N ILE A 87 -2.96 -3.04 21.47
CA ILE A 87 -3.80 -1.91 21.90
C ILE A 87 -3.34 -1.50 23.30
N PRO A 88 -2.85 -0.27 23.52
CA PRO A 88 -2.39 0.17 24.84
C PRO A 88 -3.54 0.25 25.85
N GLU A 89 -3.29 -0.14 27.11
CA GLU A 89 -4.30 -0.10 28.20
C GLU A 89 -4.92 1.29 28.40
N SER A 90 -4.17 2.36 28.17
CA SER A 90 -4.69 3.73 28.24
C SER A 90 -5.85 3.96 27.26
N LYS A 91 -5.72 3.48 26.02
CA LYS A 91 -6.73 3.65 24.97
C LYS A 91 -7.92 2.70 25.13
N LYS A 92 -7.74 1.54 25.80
CA LYS A 92 -8.86 0.61 26.07
C LYS A 92 -9.90 1.21 27.00
N LYS A 93 -9.45 1.94 28.02
CA LYS A 93 -10.33 2.54 29.04
C LYS A 93 -11.27 3.59 28.47
N GLU A 94 -10.94 4.15 27.31
CA GLU A 94 -11.73 5.15 26.61
C GLU A 94 -12.88 4.52 25.80
N LEU A 95 -12.82 3.22 25.54
CA LEU A 95 -13.76 2.51 24.67
C LEU A 95 -14.64 1.53 25.47
N VAL A 96 -15.88 1.98 25.72
CA VAL A 96 -16.94 1.12 26.25
C VAL A 96 -17.30 0.11 25.15
N LEU A 97 -16.96 -1.17 25.35
CA LEU A 97 -17.19 -2.30 24.42
C LEU A 97 -16.14 -2.50 23.30
N LEU A 98 -14.85 -2.32 23.62
CA LEU A 98 -13.75 -2.61 22.68
C LEU A 98 -13.86 -4.01 22.03
N ASP A 99 -14.14 -5.06 22.81
CA ASP A 99 -14.22 -6.43 22.29
C ASP A 99 -15.32 -6.58 21.22
N GLU A 100 -16.49 -5.99 21.44
CA GLU A 100 -17.59 -6.00 20.46
C GLU A 100 -17.24 -5.17 19.22
N GLY A 101 -16.56 -4.03 19.41
CA GLY A 101 -16.04 -3.22 18.32
C GLY A 101 -15.02 -3.97 17.45
N LEU A 102 -14.18 -4.82 18.04
CA LEU A 102 -13.21 -5.65 17.32
C LEU A 102 -13.87 -6.79 16.56
N VAL A 103 -14.89 -7.43 17.14
CA VAL A 103 -15.67 -8.49 16.46
C VAL A 103 -16.38 -7.95 15.22
N ASN A 104 -16.84 -6.71 15.28
CA ASN A 104 -17.56 -6.04 14.19
C ASN A 104 -16.65 -5.11 13.36
N ALA A 105 -15.32 -5.20 13.52
CA ALA A 105 -14.39 -4.35 12.82
C ALA A 105 -14.44 -4.59 11.30
N THR A 106 -14.12 -3.55 10.55
CA THR A 106 -14.08 -3.58 9.08
C THR A 106 -12.71 -3.16 8.58
N LEU A 107 -12.30 -3.75 7.47
CA LEU A 107 -11.10 -3.43 6.72
C LEU A 107 -11.54 -2.85 5.39
N THR A 108 -11.14 -1.61 5.13
CA THR A 108 -11.30 -0.98 3.82
C THR A 108 -9.95 -0.90 3.14
N MET A 109 -9.82 -1.55 1.99
CA MET A 109 -8.68 -1.39 1.10
C MET A 109 -9.10 -0.44 -0.02
N SER A 110 -8.34 0.62 -0.25
CA SER A 110 -8.51 1.46 -1.43
C SER A 110 -7.23 1.54 -2.26
N SER A 111 -7.38 1.71 -3.56
CA SER A 111 -6.27 1.80 -4.50
C SER A 111 -6.48 2.92 -5.50
N SER A 112 -5.41 3.65 -5.81
CA SER A 112 -5.31 4.56 -6.96
C SER A 112 -3.99 4.36 -7.68
N ALA A 113 -3.87 4.88 -8.90
CA ALA A 113 -2.65 4.78 -9.68
C ALA A 113 -2.31 6.09 -10.39
N VAL A 114 -1.02 6.37 -10.53
CA VAL A 114 -0.49 7.42 -11.42
C VAL A 114 0.38 6.75 -12.48
N TYR A 115 0.03 6.97 -13.74
CA TYR A 115 0.69 6.35 -14.89
C TYR A 115 1.84 7.22 -15.42
N PRO A 116 2.80 6.65 -16.18
CA PRO A 116 3.95 7.40 -16.70
C PRO A 116 3.60 8.62 -17.57
N GLY A 117 2.41 8.63 -18.17
CA GLY A 117 1.89 9.76 -18.96
C GLY A 117 1.26 10.88 -18.12
N GLY A 118 1.21 10.75 -16.80
CA GLY A 118 0.56 11.71 -15.89
C GLY A 118 -0.92 11.43 -15.64
N ASP A 119 -1.57 10.60 -16.48
CA ASP A 119 -2.93 10.13 -16.22
C ASP A 119 -3.01 9.41 -14.87
N SER A 120 -4.10 9.64 -14.13
CA SER A 120 -4.38 8.93 -12.87
C SER A 120 -5.64 8.08 -12.99
N GLU A 121 -5.67 7.00 -12.23
CA GLU A 121 -6.89 6.25 -11.96
C GLU A 121 -7.53 6.74 -10.67
N ASP A 122 -8.85 6.98 -10.72
CA ASP A 122 -9.64 7.33 -9.55
C ASP A 122 -9.59 6.24 -8.49
N ILE A 123 -9.78 6.64 -7.23
CA ILE A 123 -9.76 5.72 -6.09
C ILE A 123 -10.88 4.70 -6.22
N LYS A 124 -10.52 3.42 -6.17
CA LYS A 124 -11.44 2.29 -6.00
C LYS A 124 -11.27 1.72 -4.61
N SER A 125 -12.36 1.29 -3.97
CA SER A 125 -12.31 0.70 -2.63
C SER A 125 -13.17 -0.54 -2.50
N VAL A 126 -12.77 -1.42 -1.58
CA VAL A 126 -13.52 -2.58 -1.13
C VAL A 126 -13.46 -2.63 0.39
N THR A 127 -14.60 -2.89 1.02
CA THR A 127 -14.71 -3.05 2.47
C THR A 127 -15.15 -4.47 2.78
N VAL A 128 -14.42 -5.12 3.70
CA VAL A 128 -14.69 -6.48 4.16
C VAL A 128 -14.66 -6.54 5.70
N PRO A 129 -15.26 -7.55 6.34
CA PRO A 129 -15.07 -7.77 7.77
C PRO A 129 -13.59 -7.99 8.10
N PHE A 130 -13.09 -7.35 9.17
CA PHE A 130 -11.72 -7.52 9.66
C PHE A 130 -11.64 -8.71 10.61
N LYS A 131 -11.69 -9.91 10.04
CA LYS A 131 -11.63 -11.19 10.75
C LYS A 131 -10.85 -12.21 9.94
N THR A 132 -10.40 -13.28 10.60
CA THR A 132 -9.71 -14.38 9.93
C THR A 132 -10.60 -14.92 8.81
N ALA A 133 -10.07 -14.95 7.60
CA ALA A 133 -10.83 -15.32 6.41
C ALA A 133 -9.90 -15.76 5.27
N SER A 134 -10.34 -16.76 4.50
CA SER A 134 -9.86 -17.00 3.14
C SER A 134 -10.73 -16.20 2.18
N PHE A 135 -10.14 -15.32 1.39
CA PHE A 135 -10.85 -14.60 0.32
C PHE A 135 -10.93 -15.44 -0.96
N ASN A 136 -9.87 -16.21 -1.23
CA ASN A 136 -9.76 -17.22 -2.28
C ASN A 136 -8.59 -18.16 -1.94
N ASP A 137 -8.25 -19.08 -2.84
CA ASP A 137 -7.18 -20.07 -2.63
C ASP A 137 -5.78 -19.46 -2.47
N ASP A 138 -5.58 -18.21 -2.90
CA ASP A 138 -4.30 -17.48 -2.90
C ASP A 138 -4.32 -16.25 -1.96
N ALA A 139 -5.30 -16.15 -1.06
CA ALA A 139 -5.52 -14.96 -0.25
C ALA A 139 -6.12 -15.25 1.14
N HIS A 140 -5.29 -15.15 2.18
CA HIS A 140 -5.68 -15.44 3.56
C HIS A 140 -5.31 -14.29 4.50
N LEU A 141 -6.30 -13.81 5.26
CA LEU A 141 -6.09 -12.94 6.41
C LEU A 141 -6.18 -13.78 7.69
N VAL A 142 -5.14 -13.74 8.53
CA VAL A 142 -5.05 -14.53 9.76
C VAL A 142 -4.61 -13.64 10.92
N PHE A 143 -5.25 -13.82 12.07
CA PHE A 143 -4.83 -13.21 13.34
C PHE A 143 -4.18 -14.24 14.25
N ARG A 144 -3.14 -13.84 14.99
CA ARG A 144 -2.58 -14.64 16.09
C ARG A 144 -2.54 -13.85 17.39
N ASP A 145 -2.85 -14.53 18.49
CA ASP A 145 -2.75 -13.98 19.83
C ASP A 145 -1.29 -13.90 20.34
N ALA A 146 -1.11 -13.40 21.56
CA ALA A 146 0.21 -13.25 22.17
C ALA A 146 0.99 -14.58 22.30
N ARG A 147 0.29 -15.72 22.30
CA ARG A 147 0.85 -17.08 22.36
C ARG A 147 1.12 -17.65 20.96
N GLY A 148 0.76 -16.92 19.91
CA GLY A 148 0.86 -17.35 18.52
C GLY A 148 -0.29 -18.25 18.08
N ALA A 149 -1.34 -18.41 18.90
CA ALA A 149 -2.52 -19.18 18.53
C ALA A 149 -3.38 -18.40 17.55
N GLN A 150 -3.83 -19.06 16.48
CA GLN A 150 -4.75 -18.45 15.53
C GLN A 150 -6.10 -18.16 16.21
N VAL A 151 -6.63 -16.97 15.94
CA VAL A 151 -7.91 -16.48 16.49
C VAL A 151 -8.74 -15.84 15.38
N ASP A 152 -10.05 -15.70 15.61
CA ASP A 152 -10.96 -15.18 14.57
C ASP A 152 -10.90 -13.65 14.42
N TYR A 153 -10.58 -12.93 15.50
CA TYR A 153 -10.57 -11.47 15.55
C TYR A 153 -9.31 -10.97 16.23
N LEU A 154 -8.93 -9.71 15.98
CA LEU A 154 -7.79 -9.11 16.64
C LEU A 154 -8.02 -9.09 18.17
N PRO A 155 -7.13 -9.68 18.99
CA PRO A 155 -7.26 -9.65 20.44
C PRO A 155 -7.24 -8.22 20.99
N SER A 156 -8.12 -7.95 21.95
CA SER A 156 -8.16 -6.67 22.68
C SER A 156 -7.03 -6.52 23.69
N SER A 157 -6.29 -7.59 24.01
CA SER A 157 -5.22 -7.58 25.01
C SER A 157 -3.98 -8.34 24.57
N GLY A 158 -2.85 -7.91 25.14
CA GLY A 158 -1.54 -8.42 24.76
C GLY A 158 -1.11 -7.99 23.35
N ARG A 159 -0.08 -8.66 22.86
CA ARG A 159 0.44 -8.52 21.51
C ARG A 159 -0.42 -9.34 20.54
N SER A 160 -0.63 -8.79 19.37
CA SER A 160 -1.38 -9.41 18.29
C SER A 160 -0.58 -9.36 16.99
N ASP A 161 -0.67 -10.43 16.22
CA ASP A 161 -0.10 -10.51 14.88
C ASP A 161 -1.25 -10.52 13.85
N VAL A 162 -1.11 -9.74 12.78
CA VAL A 162 -1.97 -9.77 11.58
C VAL A 162 -1.11 -10.25 10.42
N LEU A 163 -1.54 -11.32 9.78
CA LEU A 163 -0.86 -11.94 8.65
C LEU A 163 -1.76 -11.90 7.43
N LEU A 164 -1.20 -11.51 6.29
CA LEU A 164 -1.85 -11.62 4.99
C LEU A 164 -0.90 -12.34 4.04
N ASP A 165 -1.39 -13.35 3.34
CA ASP A 165 -0.83 -13.75 2.05
C ASP A 165 -1.78 -13.28 0.94
N PHE A 166 -1.21 -12.77 -0.15
CA PHE A 166 -2.00 -12.27 -1.26
C PHE A 166 -1.18 -12.27 -2.55
N GLN A 167 -1.88 -12.28 -3.68
CA GLN A 167 -1.30 -12.04 -4.99
C GLN A 167 -2.09 -10.92 -5.68
N ILE A 168 -1.38 -9.93 -6.25
CA ILE A 168 -2.01 -8.91 -7.10
C ILE A 168 -1.91 -9.38 -8.56
N PRO A 169 -3.00 -9.76 -9.22
CA PRO A 169 -2.95 -10.27 -10.58
C PRO A 169 -2.66 -9.16 -11.59
N ILE A 170 -1.62 -9.30 -12.42
CA ILE A 170 -1.20 -8.29 -13.41
C ILE A 170 -2.25 -8.00 -14.48
N MET A 171 -3.20 -8.91 -14.67
CA MET A 171 -4.32 -8.70 -15.60
C MET A 171 -5.26 -7.58 -15.16
N PHE A 172 -5.22 -7.16 -13.90
CA PHE A 172 -6.00 -6.04 -13.37
C PHE A 172 -5.20 -4.74 -13.26
N LEU A 173 -3.92 -4.74 -13.63
CA LEU A 173 -3.02 -3.61 -13.47
C LEU A 173 -2.58 -3.04 -14.82
N LYS A 174 -2.48 -1.71 -14.89
CA LYS A 174 -1.62 -0.99 -15.84
C LYS A 174 -0.35 -0.57 -15.10
N SER A 175 0.81 -0.63 -15.77
CA SER A 175 2.08 -0.24 -15.16
C SER A 175 2.08 1.22 -14.71
N GLY A 176 2.44 1.47 -13.45
CA GLY A 176 2.45 2.80 -12.85
C GLY A 176 2.78 2.78 -11.37
N ILE A 177 2.70 3.94 -10.73
CA ILE A 177 2.80 4.07 -9.27
C ILE A 177 1.41 3.81 -8.69
N TRP A 178 1.26 2.71 -7.99
CA TRP A 178 0.04 2.33 -7.29
C TRP A 178 0.15 2.75 -5.82
N THR A 179 -0.91 3.38 -5.33
CA THR A 179 -1.08 3.73 -3.91
C THR A 179 -2.20 2.89 -3.33
N PHE A 180 -1.90 2.10 -2.31
CA PHE A 180 -2.85 1.32 -1.54
C PHE A 180 -3.03 1.95 -0.17
N ASN A 181 -4.28 2.19 0.25
CA ASN A 181 -4.60 2.60 1.61
C ASN A 181 -5.39 1.50 2.31
N VAL A 182 -4.91 1.11 3.48
CA VAL A 182 -5.55 0.19 4.40
C VAL A 182 -6.14 1.03 5.51
N ASP A 183 -7.46 1.00 5.68
CA ASP A 183 -8.16 1.67 6.76
C ASP A 183 -8.98 0.64 7.53
N VAL A 184 -8.57 0.35 8.76
CA VAL A 184 -9.26 -0.58 9.66
C VAL A 184 -9.98 0.19 10.74
N ARG A 185 -11.28 -0.09 10.87
CA ARG A 185 -12.18 0.62 11.77
C ARG A 185 -12.90 -0.35 12.68
N LEU A 186 -13.07 0.02 13.95
CA LEU A 186 -13.93 -0.70 14.87
C LEU A 186 -15.39 -0.61 14.42
N GLY A 187 -16.18 -1.63 14.71
CA GLY A 187 -17.64 -1.62 14.54
C GLY A 187 -18.38 -0.87 15.65
N ASP A 188 -17.74 0.11 16.29
CA ASP A 188 -18.35 0.96 17.31
C ASP A 188 -19.12 2.13 16.66
N ARG A 189 -19.91 2.85 17.46
CA ARG A 189 -20.68 4.01 16.94
C ARG A 189 -19.80 5.12 16.37
N GLY A 190 -18.56 5.23 16.85
CA GLY A 190 -17.60 6.24 16.44
C GLY A 190 -16.85 5.92 15.16
N ASN A 191 -16.95 4.68 14.64
CA ASN A 191 -16.11 4.18 13.55
C ASN A 191 -14.62 4.44 13.86
N THR A 192 -14.22 4.10 15.09
CA THR A 192 -12.89 4.43 15.64
C THR A 192 -11.80 3.79 14.79
N CYS A 193 -10.76 4.55 14.45
CA CYS A 193 -9.62 4.04 13.68
C CYS A 193 -8.82 3.04 14.51
N LEU A 194 -8.81 1.77 14.09
CA LEU A 194 -7.93 0.77 14.67
C LEU A 194 -6.51 1.01 14.20
N PHE A 195 -6.29 1.00 12.89
CA PHE A 195 -5.09 1.53 12.26
C PHE A 195 -5.35 1.92 10.81
N ALA A 196 -4.52 2.81 10.29
CA ALA A 196 -4.55 3.22 8.90
C ALA A 196 -3.14 3.41 8.35
N ILE A 197 -2.83 2.72 7.25
CA ILE A 197 -1.52 2.78 6.60
C ILE A 197 -1.67 2.94 5.10
N SER A 198 -0.70 3.59 4.48
CA SER A 198 -0.65 3.81 3.03
C SER A 198 0.68 3.32 2.47
N LEU A 199 0.65 2.56 1.38
CA LEU A 199 1.82 2.07 0.66
C LEU A 199 1.75 2.58 -0.78
N SER A 200 2.81 3.20 -1.27
CA SER A 200 2.93 3.59 -2.68
C SER A 200 4.15 2.94 -3.29
N GLN A 201 3.98 2.27 -4.42
CA GLN A 201 5.10 1.66 -5.15
C GLN A 201 4.79 1.51 -6.64
N TRP A 202 5.83 1.35 -7.43
CA TRP A 202 5.65 0.93 -8.81
C TRP A 202 5.15 -0.52 -8.86
N LEU A 203 4.15 -0.79 -9.71
CA LEU A 203 3.75 -2.14 -10.07
C LEU A 203 3.74 -2.27 -11.59
N ASP A 204 4.24 -3.40 -12.08
CA ASP A 204 4.10 -3.76 -13.48
C ASP A 204 2.74 -4.42 -13.73
N GLY A 205 2.09 -4.04 -14.83
CA GLY A 205 0.78 -4.54 -15.23
C GLY A 205 0.73 -4.92 -16.71
N ARG A 206 -0.30 -5.67 -17.10
CA ARG A 206 -0.51 -6.10 -18.50
C ARG A 206 -1.56 -5.28 -19.25
N LEU A 207 -2.36 -4.47 -18.57
CA LEU A 207 -3.37 -3.63 -19.22
C LEU A 207 -2.67 -2.52 -20.01
N LYS A 208 -2.95 -2.47 -21.32
CA LYS A 208 -2.59 -1.37 -22.20
C LYS A 208 -3.74 -0.35 -22.18
N GLY A 209 -3.40 0.93 -22.31
CA GLY A 209 -4.41 2.00 -22.31
C GLY A 209 -5.50 1.74 -23.37
N SER A 210 -6.76 1.85 -22.94
CA SER A 210 -8.04 1.72 -23.68
C SER A 210 -8.77 0.36 -23.74
N ASP A 211 -8.25 -0.73 -23.17
CA ASP A 211 -8.99 -2.02 -23.16
C ASP A 211 -9.81 -2.22 -21.87
N LEU A 212 -10.93 -1.50 -21.75
CA LEU A 212 -11.99 -1.85 -20.79
C LEU A 212 -13.26 -2.23 -21.56
N ARG A 213 -13.44 -3.53 -21.81
CA ARG A 213 -14.76 -4.15 -21.92
C ARG A 213 -14.85 -5.16 -20.79
N ILE A 214 -15.46 -4.75 -19.68
CA ILE A 214 -15.84 -5.66 -18.61
C ILE A 214 -17.05 -6.46 -19.12
N VAL A 215 -16.94 -7.79 -19.07
CA VAL A 215 -18.09 -8.72 -19.06
C VAL A 215 -18.36 -9.08 -17.62
#